data_AF-A0A3D5A5I4-F1
#
_entry.id   AF-A0A3D5A5I4-F1
#
_cell.length_a   1.000
_cell.length_b   1.000
_cell.length_c   1.000
_cell.angle_alpha   90.00
_cell.angle_beta   90.00
_cell.angle_gamma   90.00
#
_symmetry.space_group_name_H-M   'P 1'
#
loop_
_entity.id
_entity.type
_entity.pdbx_description
1 polymer ?
#
loop_
_entity_poly.entity_id
_entity_poly.type
_entity_poly.pdbx_seq_one_letter_code
_entity_poly.pdbx_strand_id
1 'polypeptide(L)'
;MGWPRSTQASPARTRSPVSSSAATRCEPGVHWRGIMASQALSEAEYAAVQRAAQVLRDAGATEVYLFGSAASGRLRYGSDIDLAIAGLPPERFFQAMALASAELDRPLSLVDLDDDTPFTRYLKSEGDLQRVG
;
A
#
# COMPACT_ATOMS: atom_id res chain seq x y z
N MET A 1 -68.84 24.16 45.91
CA MET A 1 -67.85 23.33 46.64
C MET A 1 -66.91 22.71 45.61
N GLY A 2 -65.59 22.82 45.81
CA GLY A 2 -64.58 22.08 45.02
C GLY A 2 -63.72 22.93 44.07
N TRP A 3 -62.50 23.21 44.49
CA TRP A 3 -61.29 23.49 43.68
C TRP A 3 -60.38 22.23 43.80
N PRO A 4 -59.22 22.05 43.10
CA PRO A 4 -58.73 22.56 41.80
C PRO A 4 -57.89 21.51 40.98
N ARG A 5 -57.13 22.00 39.99
CA ARG A 5 -55.94 21.44 39.28
C ARG A 5 -56.25 20.46 38.12
N SER A 6 -55.52 20.38 37.01
CA SER A 6 -54.10 20.69 36.81
C SER A 6 -53.79 20.92 35.33
N THR A 7 -52.78 21.76 35.12
CA THR A 7 -51.97 22.02 33.93
C THR A 7 -51.42 20.77 33.24
N GLN A 8 -51.44 20.73 31.90
CA GLN A 8 -50.25 20.53 31.04
C GLN A 8 -50.65 20.54 29.55
N ALA A 9 -50.20 21.56 28.82
CA ALA A 9 -50.25 21.61 27.36
C ALA A 9 -48.88 21.22 26.79
N SER A 10 -48.86 20.21 25.91
CA SER A 10 -47.68 19.78 25.15
C SER A 10 -47.26 20.84 24.13
N PRO A 11 -45.96 21.09 23.90
CA PRO A 11 -45.54 21.99 22.85
C PRO A 11 -45.60 21.31 21.47
N ALA A 12 -45.96 22.13 20.49
CA ALA A 12 -46.15 21.82 19.09
C ALA A 12 -44.89 21.26 18.43
N ARG A 13 -45.09 20.20 17.63
CA ARG A 13 -44.09 19.62 16.72
C ARG A 13 -44.00 20.51 15.48
N THR A 14 -43.02 21.41 15.44
CA THR A 14 -42.72 22.24 14.27
C THR A 14 -42.12 21.38 13.14
N ARG A 15 -42.79 21.37 11.99
CA ARG A 15 -42.26 20.79 10.74
C ARG A 15 -41.29 21.78 10.11
N SER A 16 -40.03 21.38 9.94
CA SER A 16 -39.03 22.14 9.18
C SER A 16 -39.36 22.16 7.68
N PRO A 17 -39.08 23.25 6.96
CA PRO A 17 -39.24 23.31 5.51
C PRO A 17 -38.09 22.60 4.81
N VAL A 18 -38.43 21.87 3.75
CA VAL A 18 -37.49 21.34 2.74
C VAL A 18 -36.93 22.53 1.96
N SER A 19 -35.60 22.71 1.99
CA SER A 19 -34.88 23.59 1.07
C SER A 19 -33.90 22.77 0.24
N SER A 20 -34.17 22.74 -1.05
CA SER A 20 -33.25 22.29 -2.10
C SER A 20 -32.17 23.35 -2.31
N SER A 21 -30.89 22.96 -2.38
CA SER A 21 -29.92 23.43 -3.38
C SER A 21 -28.47 23.17 -2.99
N ALA A 22 -27.78 22.47 -3.91
CA ALA A 22 -26.39 22.62 -4.32
C ALA A 22 -25.22 22.23 -3.38
N ALA A 23 -24.35 21.41 -3.99
CA ALA A 23 -22.93 21.24 -3.74
C ALA A 23 -22.52 20.49 -2.46
N THR A 24 -22.46 19.16 -2.58
CA THR A 24 -21.50 18.35 -1.82
C THR A 24 -20.12 18.95 -2.01
N ARG A 25 -19.61 19.59 -0.96
CA ARG A 25 -18.26 20.12 -0.91
C ARG A 25 -17.33 18.90 -0.71
N CYS A 26 -16.56 18.55 -1.73
CA CYS A 26 -15.37 17.71 -1.54
C CYS A 26 -14.40 18.50 -0.66
N GLU A 27 -14.12 18.01 0.54
CA GLU A 27 -13.01 18.48 1.37
C GLU A 27 -11.69 17.90 0.79
N PRO A 28 -10.73 18.71 0.31
CA PRO A 28 -9.40 18.20 0.02
C PRO A 28 -8.54 18.37 1.28
N GLY A 29 -8.33 17.28 2.01
CA GLY A 29 -7.61 17.28 3.29
C GLY A 29 -6.42 16.33 3.32
N VAL A 30 -5.56 16.29 2.31
CA VAL A 30 -4.25 15.60 2.44
C VAL A 30 -3.17 16.65 2.70
N HIS A 31 -2.97 16.94 3.98
CA HIS A 31 -1.78 17.63 4.47
C HIS A 31 -0.57 16.70 4.32
N TRP A 32 0.24 16.86 3.26
CA TRP A 32 1.54 16.19 3.13
C TRP A 32 2.62 16.80 4.05
N ARG A 33 2.27 17.39 5.19
CA ARG A 33 3.25 18.00 6.09
C ARG A 33 3.80 16.98 7.08
N GLY A 34 4.82 16.26 6.64
CA GLY A 34 5.71 15.52 7.51
C GLY A 34 6.96 15.15 6.73
N ILE A 35 8.09 15.77 7.05
CA ILE A 35 9.41 15.27 6.63
C ILE A 35 9.58 13.93 7.35
N MET A 36 9.15 12.83 6.72
CA MET A 36 9.29 11.49 7.27
C MET A 36 10.73 11.03 7.05
N ALA A 37 11.41 10.69 8.14
CA ALA A 37 12.78 10.22 8.11
C ALA A 37 12.91 8.98 7.21
N SER A 38 13.92 8.99 6.34
CA SER A 38 14.36 7.81 5.61
C SER A 38 14.88 6.77 6.60
N GLN A 39 14.41 5.54 6.48
CA GLN A 39 14.82 4.41 7.31
C GLN A 39 15.40 3.31 6.43
N ALA A 40 16.37 2.57 6.97
CA ALA A 40 16.79 1.28 6.42
C ALA A 40 15.74 0.21 6.78
N LEU A 41 15.73 -0.90 6.03
CA LEU A 41 14.96 -2.09 6.43
C LEU A 41 15.39 -2.53 7.83
N SER A 42 14.43 -2.79 8.71
CA SER A 42 14.70 -3.50 9.96
C SER A 42 15.11 -4.95 9.69
N GLU A 43 15.77 -5.60 10.65
CA GLU A 43 16.14 -7.01 10.54
C GLU A 43 14.93 -7.93 10.26
N ALA A 44 13.78 -7.63 10.89
CA ALA A 44 12.55 -8.39 10.69
C ALA A 44 12.00 -8.22 9.26
N GLU A 45 12.00 -6.99 8.73
CA GLU A 45 11.59 -6.72 7.35
C GLU A 45 12.57 -7.35 6.34
N TYR A 46 13.87 -7.30 6.61
CA TYR A 46 14.86 -7.95 5.75
C TYR A 46 14.68 -9.48 5.74
N ALA A 47 14.41 -10.09 6.89
CA ALA A 47 14.07 -11.51 6.97
C ALA A 47 12.78 -11.84 6.20
N ALA A 48 11.78 -10.96 6.22
CA ALA A 48 10.55 -11.10 5.42
C ALA A 48 10.84 -11.02 3.92
N VAL A 49 11.69 -10.08 3.49
CA VAL A 49 12.17 -9.99 2.10
C VAL A 49 12.88 -11.27 1.67
N GLN A 50 13.68 -11.88 2.54
CA GLN A 50 14.34 -13.16 2.22
C GLN A 50 13.34 -14.31 2.06
N ARG A 51 12.29 -14.38 2.87
CA ARG A 51 11.21 -15.38 2.71
C ARG A 51 10.43 -15.15 1.42
N ALA A 52 10.05 -13.91 1.11
CA ALA A 52 9.40 -13.55 -0.13
C ALA A 52 10.27 -13.93 -1.36
N ALA A 53 11.57 -13.67 -1.30
CA ALA A 53 12.51 -14.07 -2.35
C ALA A 53 12.60 -15.60 -2.51
N GLN A 54 12.54 -16.36 -1.41
CA GLN A 54 12.50 -17.83 -1.47
C GLN A 54 11.21 -18.32 -2.16
N VAL A 55 10.07 -17.75 -1.83
CA VAL A 55 8.78 -18.07 -2.50
C VAL A 55 8.87 -17.84 -4.02
N LEU A 56 9.46 -16.72 -4.45
CA LEU A 56 9.63 -16.41 -5.87
C LEU A 56 10.56 -17.43 -6.57
N ARG A 57 11.64 -17.85 -5.92
CA ARG A 57 12.53 -18.91 -6.43
C ARG A 57 11.85 -20.26 -6.53
N ASP A 58 11.11 -20.66 -5.49
CA ASP A 58 10.37 -21.92 -5.47
C ASP A 58 9.29 -21.96 -6.55
N ALA A 59 8.74 -20.79 -6.92
CA ALA A 59 7.82 -20.65 -8.04
C ALA A 59 8.52 -20.75 -9.42
N GLY A 60 9.85 -20.61 -9.49
CA GLY A 60 10.65 -20.81 -10.70
C GLY A 60 11.54 -19.62 -11.10
N ALA A 61 11.55 -18.52 -10.35
CA ALA A 61 12.47 -17.42 -10.62
C ALA A 61 13.93 -17.88 -10.43
N THR A 62 14.80 -17.55 -11.38
CA THR A 62 16.23 -17.86 -11.30
C THR A 62 17.00 -16.80 -10.54
N GLU A 63 16.50 -15.56 -10.57
CA GLU A 63 17.12 -14.41 -9.93
C GLU A 63 16.04 -13.56 -9.26
N VAL A 64 16.39 -13.01 -8.09
CA VAL A 64 15.54 -12.09 -7.32
C VAL A 64 16.41 -10.95 -6.79
N TYR A 65 15.92 -9.73 -6.97
CA TYR A 65 16.61 -8.49 -6.63
C TYR A 65 15.71 -7.60 -5.79
N LEU A 66 16.29 -6.94 -4.78
CA LEU A 66 15.72 -5.80 -4.08
C LEU A 66 16.19 -4.53 -4.77
N PHE A 67 15.30 -3.58 -5.02
CA PHE A 67 15.65 -2.29 -5.60
C PHE A 67 14.89 -1.13 -4.96
N GLY A 68 15.04 0.07 -5.51
CA GLY A 68 14.24 1.23 -5.12
C GLY A 68 14.56 1.78 -3.74
N SER A 69 13.51 2.23 -3.03
CA SER A 69 13.69 2.94 -1.75
C SER A 69 14.24 2.03 -0.65
N ALA A 70 13.94 0.72 -0.72
CA ALA A 70 14.46 -0.31 0.17
C ALA A 70 15.96 -0.53 -0.01
N ALA A 71 16.44 -0.68 -1.24
CA ALA A 71 17.86 -0.87 -1.54
C ALA A 71 18.70 0.38 -1.18
N SER A 72 18.13 1.57 -1.29
CA SER A 72 18.86 2.83 -1.03
C SER A 72 18.75 3.36 0.41
N GLY A 73 18.19 2.58 1.35
CA GLY A 73 18.04 2.99 2.76
C GLY A 73 17.14 4.20 2.96
N ARG A 74 16.25 4.46 1.98
CA ARG A 74 15.36 5.64 1.91
C ARG A 74 13.89 5.28 2.10
N LEU A 75 13.60 4.13 2.73
CA LEU A 75 12.22 3.72 2.99
C LEU A 75 11.52 4.77 3.83
N ARG A 76 10.31 5.15 3.40
CA ARG A 76 9.40 5.96 4.20
C ARG A 76 8.37 5.06 4.85
N TYR A 77 7.70 5.58 5.87
CA TYR A 77 6.55 4.91 6.47
C TYR A 77 5.50 4.64 5.37
N GLY A 78 5.12 3.37 5.20
CA GLY A 78 4.15 2.95 4.19
C GLY A 78 4.69 2.82 2.76
N SER A 79 6.01 2.97 2.51
CA SER A 79 6.57 2.65 1.18
C SER A 79 6.40 1.17 0.83
N ASP A 80 6.30 0.88 -0.45
CA ASP A 80 6.26 -0.48 -0.96
C ASP A 80 7.66 -1.12 -0.88
N ILE A 81 7.70 -2.45 -0.89
CA ILE A 81 8.92 -3.22 -1.11
C ILE A 81 9.00 -3.51 -2.60
N ASP A 82 10.06 -3.02 -3.26
CA ASP A 82 10.29 -3.20 -4.68
C ASP A 82 11.21 -4.41 -4.92
N LEU A 83 10.66 -5.47 -5.54
CA LEU A 83 11.42 -6.65 -5.97
C LEU A 83 11.40 -6.80 -7.48
N ALA A 84 12.53 -7.17 -8.06
CA ALA A 84 12.65 -7.53 -9.47
C ALA A 84 13.07 -8.99 -9.60
N ILE A 85 12.55 -9.69 -10.60
CA ILE A 85 12.81 -11.12 -10.83
C ILE A 85 13.23 -11.37 -12.27
N ALA A 86 13.93 -12.48 -12.50
CA ALA A 86 14.16 -13.02 -13.85
C ALA A 86 13.91 -14.52 -13.87
N GLY A 87 13.56 -15.07 -15.03
CA GLY A 87 13.37 -16.49 -15.29
C GLY A 87 12.08 -17.09 -14.76
N LEU A 88 11.17 -16.31 -14.20
CA LEU A 88 9.90 -16.82 -13.69
C LEU A 88 8.96 -17.14 -14.87
N PRO A 89 8.38 -18.35 -14.96
CA PRO A 89 7.39 -18.63 -15.99
C PRO A 89 6.19 -17.66 -15.92
N PRO A 90 5.80 -17.00 -17.02
CA PRO A 90 4.75 -15.98 -17.01
C PRO A 90 3.41 -16.45 -16.42
N GLU A 91 3.07 -17.73 -16.62
CA GLU A 91 1.86 -18.35 -16.08
C GLU A 91 1.84 -18.44 -14.55
N ARG A 92 2.99 -18.31 -13.88
CA ARG A 92 3.13 -18.33 -12.43
C ARG A 92 3.24 -16.94 -11.81
N PHE A 93 3.42 -15.89 -12.62
CA PHE A 93 3.72 -14.54 -12.15
C PHE A 93 2.78 -14.06 -11.04
N PHE A 94 1.48 -14.03 -11.31
CA PHE A 94 0.50 -13.51 -10.34
C PHE A 94 0.35 -14.39 -9.10
N GLN A 95 0.50 -15.71 -9.24
CA GLN A 95 0.46 -16.62 -8.10
C GLN A 95 1.68 -16.40 -7.20
N ALA A 96 2.88 -16.33 -7.79
CA ALA A 96 4.12 -16.09 -7.07
C ALA A 96 4.11 -14.72 -6.38
N MET A 97 3.61 -13.68 -7.08
CA MET A 97 3.43 -12.33 -6.52
C MET A 97 2.51 -12.34 -5.30
N ALA A 98 1.36 -13.03 -5.36
CA ALA A 98 0.42 -13.09 -4.25
C ALA A 98 1.03 -13.80 -3.02
N LEU A 99 1.73 -14.91 -3.23
CA LEU A 99 2.39 -15.64 -2.15
C LEU A 99 3.55 -14.86 -1.55
N ALA A 100 4.37 -14.20 -2.37
CA ALA A 100 5.47 -13.36 -1.90
C ALA A 100 4.96 -12.14 -1.12
N SER A 101 3.86 -11.52 -1.57
CA SER A 101 3.20 -10.42 -0.88
C SER A 101 2.70 -10.83 0.51
N ALA A 102 2.24 -12.06 0.67
CA ALA A 102 1.76 -12.58 1.97
C ALA A 102 2.88 -12.74 3.02
N GLU A 103 4.15 -12.78 2.62
CA GLU A 103 5.29 -12.82 3.53
C GLU A 103 5.68 -11.43 4.07
N LEU A 104 5.17 -10.37 3.46
CA LEU A 104 5.56 -8.99 3.72
C LEU A 104 4.45 -8.24 4.47
N ASP A 105 4.83 -7.48 5.49
CA ASP A 105 3.91 -6.56 6.20
C ASP A 105 3.66 -5.25 5.43
N ARG A 106 4.13 -5.17 4.17
CA ARG A 106 4.11 -3.99 3.32
C ARG A 106 3.70 -4.39 1.90
N PRO A 107 3.12 -3.47 1.11
CA PRO A 107 2.77 -3.79 -0.27
C PRO A 107 4.02 -4.17 -1.07
N LEU A 108 3.84 -5.15 -1.95
CA LEU A 108 4.88 -5.63 -2.87
C LEU A 108 4.67 -5.00 -4.25
N SER A 109 5.74 -4.39 -4.77
CA SER A 109 5.89 -4.00 -6.17
C SER A 109 6.83 -5.02 -6.83
N LEU A 110 6.29 -5.86 -7.71
CA LEU A 110 7.06 -6.92 -8.38
C LEU A 110 7.24 -6.59 -9.87
N VAL A 111 8.49 -6.66 -10.34
CA VAL A 111 8.85 -6.37 -11.73
C VAL A 111 9.51 -7.59 -12.37
N ASP A 112 9.00 -8.01 -13.53
CA ASP A 112 9.66 -9.03 -14.34
C ASP A 112 10.75 -8.39 -15.21
N LEU A 113 11.99 -8.82 -15.04
CA LEU A 113 13.12 -8.36 -15.83
C LEU A 113 13.18 -9.05 -17.19
N ASP A 114 12.47 -10.14 -17.42
CA ASP A 114 12.45 -10.79 -18.73
C ASP A 114 11.65 -9.99 -19.76
N ASP A 115 10.76 -9.12 -19.29
CA ASP A 115 10.08 -8.14 -20.13
C ASP A 115 11.08 -7.16 -20.75
N ASP A 116 10.94 -6.89 -22.05
CA ASP A 116 11.78 -5.94 -22.78
C ASP A 116 11.12 -4.55 -22.89
N THR A 117 11.13 -3.79 -21.80
CA THR A 117 10.56 -2.44 -21.73
C THR A 117 11.64 -1.39 -21.43
N PRO A 118 11.41 -0.09 -21.73
CA PRO A 118 12.35 0.96 -21.34
C PRO A 118 12.69 0.94 -19.84
N PHE A 119 11.73 0.58 -18.99
CA PHE A 119 11.91 0.52 -17.54
C PHE A 119 12.80 -0.66 -17.12
N THR A 120 12.55 -1.86 -17.62
CA THR A 120 13.38 -3.04 -17.29
C THR A 120 14.80 -2.92 -17.84
N ARG A 121 14.97 -2.29 -19.01
CA ARG A 121 16.30 -1.94 -19.54
C ARG A 121 17.04 -1.00 -18.60
N TYR A 122 16.38 0.05 -18.12
CA TYR A 122 16.95 0.98 -17.14
C TYR A 122 17.34 0.25 -15.84
N LEU A 123 16.46 -0.61 -15.32
CA LEU A 123 16.76 -1.37 -14.11
C LEU A 123 18.00 -2.25 -14.28
N LYS A 124 18.12 -2.94 -15.43
CA LYS A 124 19.28 -3.80 -15.74
C LYS A 124 20.59 -3.02 -15.89
N SER A 125 20.55 -1.76 -16.37
CA SER A 125 21.77 -0.98 -16.61
C SER A 125 22.17 -0.08 -15.44
N GLU A 126 21.21 0.48 -14.71
CA GLU A 126 21.42 1.60 -13.78
C GLU A 126 20.61 1.49 -12.46
N GLY A 127 19.76 0.47 -12.30
CA GLY A 127 18.71 0.45 -11.28
C GLY A 127 19.11 0.10 -9.84
N ASP A 128 20.41 0.05 -9.53
CA ASP A 128 20.96 -0.40 -8.23
C ASP A 128 20.30 -1.72 -7.73
N LEU A 129 20.29 -2.74 -8.59
CA LEU A 129 19.72 -4.05 -8.26
C LEU A 129 20.61 -4.79 -7.24
N GLN A 130 20.07 -5.04 -6.05
CA GLN A 130 20.75 -5.85 -5.04
C GLN A 130 20.21 -7.28 -5.05
N ARG A 131 21.06 -8.27 -5.34
CA ARG A 131 20.64 -9.68 -5.35
C ARG A 131 20.24 -10.14 -3.94
N VAL A 132 19.11 -10.84 -3.84
CA VAL A 132 18.60 -11.42 -2.59
C VAL A 132 18.59 -12.93 -2.69
N GLY A 133 19.59 -13.57 -2.08
CA GLY A 133 19.81 -15.01 -2.13
C GLY A 133 20.64 -15.42 -3.33
#